data_AF-A0A5K3G0F9-F1
#
_entry.id   AF-A0A5K3G0F9-F1
#
_cell.length_a   1.000
_cell.length_b   1.000
_cell.length_c   1.000
_cell.angle_alpha   90.00
_cell.angle_beta   90.00
_cell.angle_gamma   90.00
#
_symmetry.space_group_name_H-M   'P 1'
#
loop_
_entity.id
_entity.type
_entity.pdbx_description
1 polymer ?
#
loop_
_entity_poly.entity_id
_entity_poly.type
_entity_poly.pdbx_seq_one_letter_code
_entity_poly.pdbx_strand_id
1 'polypeptide(L)'
;TYVNLTYKLIASHRWASAFCQGKSDVFLFIDDDYDFNAKNVLNYLNNLTKSDRRQLLSGPLIIWGRVIRPFEDASLNRWAVTQYEVPWSQYPPYASGAATFVGADVLTELVVAEAYTRFLWVDDVFMGFAVAKLPHLLFHSLKGFYLESTNNQKALIAHSPHIFSLDW
;
A
#
# COMPACT_ATOMS: atom_id res chain seq x y z
N THR A 1 -7.58 14.03 -6.57
CA THR A 1 -8.79 13.24 -6.87
C THR A 1 -8.43 11.76 -6.78
N TYR A 2 -9.39 10.90 -6.44
CA TYR A 2 -9.15 9.44 -6.30
C TYR A 2 -8.62 8.80 -7.59
N VAL A 3 -9.10 9.24 -8.76
CA VAL A 3 -8.67 8.71 -10.06
C VAL A 3 -7.18 8.90 -10.38
N ASN A 4 -6.51 9.82 -9.68
CA ASN A 4 -5.09 10.13 -9.88
C ASN A 4 -4.18 9.51 -8.81
N LEU A 5 -4.71 8.72 -7.87
CA LEU A 5 -3.90 8.13 -6.80
C LEU A 5 -2.82 7.21 -7.35
N THR A 6 -3.11 6.47 -8.41
CA THR A 6 -2.10 5.59 -9.03
C THR A 6 -0.90 6.37 -9.58
N TYR A 7 -1.13 7.58 -10.12
CA TYR A 7 -0.01 8.45 -10.52
C TYR A 7 0.79 8.93 -9.30
N LYS A 8 0.13 9.23 -8.17
CA LYS A 8 0.80 9.59 -6.91
C LYS A 8 1.65 8.43 -6.39
N LEU A 9 1.12 7.21 -6.41
CA LEU A 9 1.83 5.98 -6.02
C LEU A 9 3.08 5.77 -6.89
N ILE A 10 2.91 5.73 -8.22
CA ILE A 10 4.03 5.53 -9.17
C ILE A 10 5.09 6.63 -9.00
N ALA A 11 4.67 7.90 -8.89
CA ALA A 11 5.59 9.01 -8.71
C ALA A 11 6.38 8.89 -7.40
N SER A 12 5.71 8.52 -6.31
CA SER A 12 6.33 8.34 -4.99
C SER A 12 7.32 7.18 -4.98
N HIS A 13 6.94 6.03 -5.56
CA HIS A 13 7.79 4.86 -5.69
C HIS A 13 9.03 5.15 -6.54
N ARG A 14 8.85 5.77 -7.71
CA ARG A 14 9.97 6.15 -8.60
C ARG A 14 10.91 7.14 -7.95
N TRP A 15 10.38 8.16 -7.27
CA TRP A 15 11.21 9.14 -6.58
C TRP A 15 12.02 8.48 -5.46
N ALA A 16 11.38 7.65 -4.63
CA ALA A 16 12.08 6.93 -3.56
C ALA A 16 13.13 5.97 -4.11
N SER A 17 12.81 5.21 -5.16
CA SER A 17 13.77 4.30 -5.82
C SER A 17 14.97 5.05 -6.40
N ALA A 18 14.74 6.15 -7.13
CA ALA A 18 15.80 6.88 -7.82
C ALA A 18 16.69 7.70 -6.88
N PHE A 19 16.11 8.34 -5.85
CA PHE A 19 16.81 9.36 -5.05
C PHE A 19 17.18 8.91 -3.63
N CYS A 20 16.61 7.79 -3.15
CA CYS A 20 16.90 7.23 -1.83
C CYS A 20 17.67 5.90 -1.87
N GLN A 21 18.16 5.49 -3.05
CA GLN A 21 19.01 4.31 -3.18
C GLN A 21 20.24 4.42 -2.26
N GLY A 22 20.49 3.37 -1.47
CA GLY A 22 21.59 3.33 -0.50
C GLY A 22 21.39 4.16 0.78
N LYS A 23 20.31 4.95 0.88
CA LYS A 23 20.01 5.79 2.06
C LYS A 23 19.05 5.14 3.04
N SER A 24 18.17 4.26 2.57
CA SER A 24 17.26 3.48 3.40
C SER A 24 17.24 2.01 2.99
N ASP A 25 16.98 1.14 3.96
CA ASP A 25 16.72 -0.29 3.71
C ASP A 25 15.22 -0.56 3.44
N VAL A 26 14.32 0.32 3.89
CA VAL A 26 12.87 0.12 3.83
C VAL A 26 12.15 1.48 3.77
N PHE A 27 11.00 1.51 3.12
CA PHE A 27 10.14 2.67 2.98
C PHE A 27 8.76 2.37 3.57
N LEU A 28 8.15 3.35 4.20
CA LEU A 28 6.75 3.30 4.63
C LEU A 28 5.96 4.28 3.76
N PHE A 29 5.02 3.75 3.00
CA PHE A 29 3.99 4.54 2.32
C PHE A 29 2.71 4.45 3.14
N ILE A 30 2.09 5.58 3.45
CA ILE A 30 0.97 5.70 4.39
C ILE A 30 0.06 6.85 3.96
N ASP A 31 -1.24 6.67 4.14
CA ASP A 31 -2.24 7.73 3.95
C ASP A 31 -2.20 8.75 5.10
N ASP A 32 -2.67 9.97 4.86
CA ASP A 32 -2.57 11.07 5.83
C ASP A 32 -3.57 10.98 6.99
N ASP A 33 -4.61 10.15 6.85
CA ASP A 33 -5.56 9.78 7.91
C ASP A 33 -5.09 8.57 8.74
N TYR A 34 -3.82 8.17 8.63
CA TYR A 34 -3.18 7.16 9.48
C TYR A 34 -1.93 7.70 10.17
N ASP A 35 -1.78 7.34 11.44
CA ASP A 35 -0.58 7.61 12.23
C ASP A 35 0.28 6.36 12.36
N PHE A 36 1.59 6.55 12.48
CA PHE A 36 2.52 5.48 12.86
C PHE A 36 3.21 5.80 14.19
N ASN A 37 3.40 4.77 15.02
CA ASN A 37 4.18 4.91 16.25
C ASN A 37 5.66 4.71 15.93
N ALA A 38 6.43 5.80 15.85
CA ALA A 38 7.83 5.77 15.46
C ALA A 38 8.68 4.79 16.30
N LYS A 39 8.48 4.75 17.62
CA LYS A 39 9.22 3.83 18.52
C LYS A 39 8.91 2.36 18.19
N ASN A 40 7.64 2.03 17.99
CA ASN A 40 7.25 0.66 17.68
C ASN A 40 7.69 0.23 16.28
N VAL A 41 7.58 1.11 15.30
CA VAL A 41 8.08 0.88 13.94
C VAL A 41 9.59 0.63 13.97
N LEU A 42 10.36 1.47 14.67
CA LEU A 42 11.80 1.26 14.82
C LEU A 42 12.12 -0.07 15.52
N ASN A 43 11.43 -0.41 16.60
CA ASN A 43 11.60 -1.69 17.29
C ASN A 43 11.28 -2.88 16.37
N TYR A 44 10.21 -2.80 15.59
CA TYR A 44 9.83 -3.81 14.61
C TYR A 44 10.92 -3.99 13.55
N LEU A 45 11.40 -2.90 12.95
CA LEU A 45 12.44 -2.96 11.91
C LEU A 45 13.82 -3.38 12.45
N ASN A 46 14.15 -3.03 13.69
CA ASN A 46 15.40 -3.44 14.35
C ASN A 46 15.44 -4.95 14.67
N ASN A 47 14.28 -5.59 14.79
CA ASN A 47 14.18 -7.05 14.96
C ASN A 47 14.34 -7.82 13.65
N LEU A 48 14.40 -7.12 12.51
CA LEU A 48 14.64 -7.71 11.19
C LEU A 48 16.12 -7.59 10.83
N THR A 49 16.66 -8.59 10.12
CA THR A 49 17.99 -8.43 9.53
C THR A 49 17.95 -7.35 8.44
N LYS A 50 19.12 -6.83 8.05
CA LYS A 50 19.21 -5.89 6.92
C LYS A 50 18.60 -6.48 5.65
N SER A 51 18.85 -7.77 5.37
CA SER A 51 18.28 -8.46 4.21
C SER A 51 16.76 -8.50 4.28
N ASP A 52 16.21 -8.87 5.44
CA ASP A 52 14.75 -8.97 5.62
C ASP A 52 14.07 -7.61 5.46
N ARG A 53 14.68 -6.52 5.95
CA ARG A 53 14.16 -5.15 5.73
C ARG A 53 14.11 -4.79 4.25
N ARG A 54 15.17 -5.11 3.50
CA ARG A 54 15.27 -4.77 2.07
C ARG A 54 14.36 -5.61 1.18
N GLN A 55 13.96 -6.79 1.66
CA GLN A 55 13.01 -7.69 1.02
C GLN A 55 11.58 -7.56 1.56
N LEU A 56 11.34 -6.63 2.50
CA LEU A 56 10.04 -6.50 3.15
C LEU A 56 8.97 -6.04 2.15
N LEU A 57 7.82 -6.72 2.15
CA LEU A 57 6.62 -6.26 1.45
C LEU A 57 5.42 -6.60 2.34
N SER A 58 4.91 -5.63 3.08
CA SER A 58 3.86 -5.89 4.05
C SER A 58 2.90 -4.72 4.28
N GLY A 59 1.63 -5.03 4.46
CA GLY A 59 0.58 -4.05 4.76
C GLY A 59 -0.70 -4.76 5.22
N PRO A 60 -1.82 -4.05 5.36
CA PRO A 60 -3.12 -4.66 5.63
C PRO A 60 -3.55 -5.47 4.41
N LEU A 61 -3.23 -6.75 4.45
CA LEU A 61 -3.31 -7.64 3.30
C LEU A 61 -4.76 -8.02 3.00
N ILE A 62 -5.19 -7.76 1.77
CA ILE A 62 -6.43 -8.23 1.19
C ILE A 62 -6.13 -9.44 0.31
N ILE A 63 -6.74 -10.57 0.65
CA ILE A 63 -6.71 -11.81 -0.13
C ILE A 63 -8.12 -12.09 -0.61
N TRP A 64 -8.26 -12.64 -1.83
CA TRP A 64 -9.55 -12.98 -2.43
C TRP A 64 -10.49 -11.78 -2.64
N GLY A 65 -9.92 -10.58 -2.82
CA GLY A 65 -10.66 -9.35 -3.08
C GLY A 65 -11.48 -9.49 -4.37
N ARG A 66 -12.81 -9.49 -4.24
CA ARG A 66 -13.70 -9.57 -5.41
C ARG A 66 -13.68 -8.24 -6.15
N VAL A 67 -13.64 -8.33 -7.48
CA VAL A 67 -13.76 -7.16 -8.33
C VAL A 67 -15.18 -6.60 -8.21
N ILE A 68 -15.27 -5.38 -7.70
CA ILE A 68 -16.53 -4.65 -7.60
C ILE A 68 -16.93 -4.20 -9.01
N ARG A 69 -18.15 -4.54 -9.43
CA ARG A 69 -18.68 -4.18 -10.75
C ARG A 69 -19.63 -2.99 -10.65
N PRO A 70 -19.70 -2.13 -11.69
CA PRO A 70 -20.68 -1.04 -11.72
C PRO A 70 -22.10 -1.60 -11.63
N PHE A 71 -22.92 -1.02 -10.78
CA PHE A 71 -24.37 -1.17 -10.82
C PHE A 71 -24.97 -0.12 -11.77
N GLU A 72 -26.29 -0.11 -11.98
CA GLU A 72 -26.96 0.92 -12.78
C GLU A 72 -26.64 2.34 -12.28
N ASP A 73 -26.45 2.50 -10.97
CA ASP A 73 -25.90 3.72 -10.37
C ASP A 73 -24.43 3.52 -9.95
N ALA A 74 -23.53 4.13 -10.72
CA ALA A 74 -22.08 4.11 -10.47
C ALA A 74 -21.69 4.85 -9.18
N SER A 75 -22.55 5.71 -8.62
CA SER A 75 -22.27 6.42 -7.37
C SER A 75 -22.36 5.52 -6.13
N LEU A 76 -23.09 4.40 -6.23
CA LEU A 76 -23.28 3.45 -5.13
C LEU A 76 -22.03 2.63 -4.82
N ASN A 77 -21.02 2.64 -5.69
CA ASN A 77 -19.77 1.96 -5.42
C ASN A 77 -18.58 2.69 -6.02
N ARG A 78 -18.03 3.63 -5.23
CA ARG A 78 -16.91 4.51 -5.59
C ARG A 78 -15.58 3.82 -5.93
N TRP A 79 -15.54 2.48 -5.97
CA TRP A 79 -14.39 1.65 -6.30
C TRP A 79 -14.71 0.60 -7.38
N ALA A 80 -15.85 0.73 -8.04
CA ALA A 80 -16.26 -0.19 -9.10
C ALA A 80 -15.37 -0.04 -10.35
N VAL A 81 -14.99 -1.18 -10.93
CA VAL A 81 -14.19 -1.23 -12.17
C VAL A 81 -14.86 -2.11 -13.22
N THR A 82 -14.77 -1.67 -14.46
CA THR A 82 -15.38 -2.36 -15.61
C THR A 82 -14.63 -3.65 -15.96
N GLN A 83 -15.27 -4.53 -16.73
CA GLN A 83 -14.61 -5.73 -17.27
C GLN A 83 -13.47 -5.40 -18.24
N TYR A 84 -13.50 -4.21 -18.86
CA TYR A 84 -12.42 -3.73 -19.73
C TYR A 84 -11.18 -3.29 -18.95
N GLU A 85 -11.37 -2.72 -17.76
CA GLU A 85 -10.27 -2.39 -16.85
C GLU A 85 -9.70 -3.64 -16.20
N VAL A 86 -10.57 -4.50 -15.66
CA VAL A 86 -10.17 -5.75 -15.00
C VAL A 86 -11.09 -6.89 -15.45
N PRO A 87 -10.61 -7.81 -16.31
CA PRO A 87 -11.45 -8.87 -16.88
C PRO A 87 -11.77 -10.00 -15.89
N TRP A 88 -10.93 -10.20 -14.86
CA TRP A 88 -11.12 -11.26 -13.86
C TRP A 88 -12.18 -10.91 -12.83
N SER A 89 -12.71 -11.91 -12.14
CA SER A 89 -13.68 -11.72 -11.03
C SER A 89 -13.01 -11.46 -9.68
N GLN A 90 -11.71 -11.65 -9.57
CA GLN A 90 -10.92 -11.46 -8.35
C GLN A 90 -9.62 -10.71 -8.66
N TYR A 91 -9.21 -9.85 -7.73
CA TYR A 91 -7.91 -9.21 -7.74
C TYR A 91 -6.80 -10.16 -7.25
N PRO A 92 -5.54 -9.97 -7.68
CA PRO A 92 -4.42 -10.60 -6.98
C PRO A 92 -4.34 -10.10 -5.53
N PRO A 93 -3.59 -10.78 -4.64
CA PRO A 93 -3.34 -10.25 -3.29
C PRO A 93 -2.71 -8.86 -3.34
N TYR A 94 -3.19 -7.95 -2.50
CA TYR A 94 -2.67 -6.58 -2.40
C TYR A 94 -2.75 -6.07 -0.96
N ALA A 95 -1.89 -5.13 -0.59
CA ALA A 95 -2.03 -4.39 0.65
C ALA A 95 -3.01 -3.23 0.42
N SER A 96 -3.97 -3.01 1.33
CA SER A 96 -4.88 -1.85 1.24
C SER A 96 -4.09 -0.53 1.26
N GLY A 97 -4.62 0.51 0.61
CA GLY A 97 -3.99 1.84 0.50
C GLY A 97 -3.50 2.48 1.81
N ALA A 98 -4.12 2.13 2.95
CA ALA A 98 -3.82 2.68 4.26
C ALA A 98 -2.32 2.75 4.62
N ALA A 99 -1.59 1.64 4.44
CA ALA A 99 -0.15 1.62 4.66
C ALA A 99 0.55 0.40 4.07
N THR A 100 1.77 0.59 3.56
CA THR A 100 2.63 -0.50 3.10
C THR A 100 4.10 -0.22 3.42
N PHE A 101 4.76 -1.19 4.07
CA PHE A 101 6.22 -1.26 4.10
C PHE A 101 6.74 -1.93 2.84
N VAL A 102 7.66 -1.24 2.16
CA VAL A 102 8.32 -1.73 0.94
C VAL A 102 9.83 -1.62 1.12
N GLY A 103 10.52 -2.75 1.06
CA GLY A 103 11.96 -2.86 1.16
C GLY A 103 12.65 -2.24 -0.06
N ALA A 104 13.88 -1.76 0.10
CA ALA A 104 14.58 -1.05 -0.97
C ALA A 104 14.86 -1.92 -2.22
N ASP A 105 15.10 -3.22 -2.05
CA ASP A 105 15.31 -4.13 -3.19
C ASP A 105 13.97 -4.42 -3.88
N VAL A 106 12.92 -4.68 -3.09
CA VAL A 106 11.53 -4.82 -3.59
C VAL A 106 11.11 -3.59 -4.38
N LEU A 107 11.34 -2.39 -3.86
CA LEU A 107 10.93 -1.14 -4.51
C LEU A 107 11.62 -0.96 -5.87
N THR A 108 12.87 -1.41 -6.00
CA THR A 108 13.64 -1.33 -7.25
C THR A 108 13.04 -2.22 -8.34
N GLU A 109 12.58 -3.41 -7.99
CA GLU A 109 11.89 -4.30 -8.93
C GLU A 109 10.45 -3.81 -9.21
N LEU A 110 9.77 -3.33 -8.17
CA LEU A 110 8.40 -2.87 -8.24
C LEU A 110 8.24 -1.70 -9.21
N VAL A 111 9.14 -0.70 -9.19
CA VAL A 111 9.04 0.45 -10.11
C VAL A 111 9.17 0.06 -11.58
N VAL A 112 9.89 -1.03 -11.87
CA VAL A 112 9.97 -1.61 -13.22
C VAL A 112 8.66 -2.32 -13.54
N ALA A 113 8.16 -3.17 -12.64
CA ALA A 113 6.90 -3.88 -12.84
C ALA A 113 5.70 -2.93 -13.03
N GLU A 114 5.66 -1.81 -12.29
CA GLU A 114 4.67 -0.75 -12.44
C GLU A 114 4.71 -0.10 -13.82
N ALA A 115 5.92 0.15 -14.37
CA ALA A 115 6.07 0.73 -15.70
C ALA A 115 5.49 -0.15 -16.82
N TYR A 116 5.44 -1.47 -16.60
CA TYR A 116 4.86 -2.43 -17.53
C TYR A 116 3.45 -2.88 -17.14
N THR A 117 2.84 -2.27 -16.13
CA THR A 117 1.49 -2.59 -15.67
C THR A 117 0.48 -1.63 -16.26
N ARG A 118 -0.58 -2.21 -16.84
CA ARG A 118 -1.68 -1.42 -17.39
C ARG A 118 -2.26 -0.58 -16.27
N PHE A 119 -2.39 0.72 -16.51
CA PHE A 119 -2.96 1.65 -15.54
C PHE A 119 -4.34 1.19 -15.09
N LEU A 120 -4.55 1.20 -13.79
CA LEU A 120 -5.82 1.07 -13.10
C LEU A 120 -5.85 2.21 -12.09
N TRP A 121 -6.96 2.92 -11.95
CA TRP A 121 -7.01 4.12 -11.11
C TRP A 121 -7.05 3.83 -9.61
N VAL A 122 -7.48 2.62 -9.23
CA VAL A 122 -7.43 2.07 -7.87
C VAL A 122 -6.00 1.62 -7.60
N ASP A 123 -5.26 2.40 -6.83
CA ASP A 123 -3.79 2.37 -6.72
C ASP A 123 -3.25 1.17 -5.92
N ASP A 124 -3.93 0.81 -4.84
CA ASP A 124 -3.58 -0.37 -4.04
C ASP A 124 -3.77 -1.67 -4.83
N VAL A 125 -4.86 -1.77 -5.60
CA VAL A 125 -5.10 -2.87 -6.54
C VAL A 125 -4.11 -2.84 -7.70
N PHE A 126 -3.78 -1.67 -8.25
CA PHE A 126 -2.76 -1.52 -9.29
C PHE A 126 -1.40 -2.06 -8.82
N MET A 127 -0.98 -1.72 -7.60
CA MET A 127 0.23 -2.25 -6.98
C MET A 127 0.16 -3.77 -6.83
N GLY A 128 -1.01 -4.32 -6.45
CA GLY A 128 -1.25 -5.77 -6.45
C GLY A 128 -0.96 -6.44 -7.79
N PHE A 129 -1.44 -5.85 -8.90
CA PHE A 129 -1.14 -6.35 -10.25
C PHE A 129 0.34 -6.21 -10.63
N ALA A 130 1.01 -5.14 -10.20
CA ALA A 130 2.44 -4.97 -10.42
C ALA A 130 3.26 -6.03 -9.68
N VAL A 131 2.96 -6.27 -8.40
CA VAL A 131 3.62 -7.33 -7.59
C VAL A 131 3.34 -8.72 -8.15
N ALA A 132 2.14 -8.98 -8.68
CA ALA A 132 1.81 -10.28 -9.28
C ALA A 132 2.69 -10.66 -10.50
N LYS A 133 3.44 -9.70 -11.07
CA LYS A 133 4.44 -9.95 -12.13
C LYS A 133 5.82 -10.33 -11.59
N LEU A 134 6.02 -10.26 -10.28
CA LEU A 134 7.26 -10.58 -9.57
C LEU A 134 7.00 -11.82 -8.69
N PRO A 135 7.02 -13.03 -9.25
CA PRO A 135 6.51 -14.24 -8.59
C PRO A 135 7.31 -14.68 -7.35
N HIS A 136 8.52 -14.16 -7.15
CA HIS A 136 9.32 -14.36 -5.95
C HIS A 136 8.93 -13.44 -4.78
N LEU A 137 8.10 -12.42 -5.05
CA LEU A 137 7.61 -11.49 -4.04
C LEU A 137 6.19 -11.87 -3.60
N LEU A 138 5.95 -11.78 -2.30
CA LEU A 138 4.64 -12.02 -1.69
C LEU A 138 4.33 -10.90 -0.70
N PHE A 139 3.08 -10.46 -0.69
CA PHE A 139 2.60 -9.60 0.38
C PHE A 139 2.50 -10.38 1.67
N HIS A 140 3.02 -9.80 2.75
CA HIS A 140 2.84 -10.28 4.10
C HIS A 140 1.83 -9.41 4.86
N SER A 141 1.00 -10.05 5.67
CA SER A 141 0.07 -9.32 6.56
C SER A 141 0.84 -8.55 7.63
N LEU A 142 0.55 -7.25 7.76
CA LEU A 142 1.10 -6.39 8.80
C LEU A 142 0.36 -6.61 10.12
N LYS A 143 0.93 -7.45 11.00
CA LYS A 143 0.35 -7.79 12.31
C LYS A 143 0.16 -6.61 13.28
N GLY A 144 0.74 -5.45 12.99
CA GLY A 144 0.68 -4.23 13.83
C GLY A 144 -0.19 -3.11 13.27
N PHE A 145 -1.07 -3.40 12.30
CA PHE A 145 -2.03 -2.45 11.76
C PHE A 145 -3.36 -2.51 12.52
N TYR A 146 -3.92 -1.35 12.85
CA TYR A 146 -5.18 -1.24 13.59
C TYR A 146 -6.09 -0.16 13.00
N LEU A 147 -7.40 -0.43 12.94
CA LEU A 147 -8.40 0.54 12.50
C LEU A 147 -8.85 1.49 13.62
N GLU A 148 -8.49 1.20 14.87
CA GLU A 148 -8.80 2.02 16.02
C GLU A 148 -7.52 2.37 16.79
N SER A 149 -7.38 3.63 17.20
CA SER A 149 -6.19 4.18 17.87
C SER A 149 -5.99 3.68 19.31
N THR A 150 -6.96 2.97 19.88
CA THR A 150 -7.06 2.64 21.31
C THR A 150 -6.22 1.44 21.77
N ASN A 151 -5.40 0.83 20.90
CA ASN A 151 -4.73 -0.44 21.21
C ASN A 151 -3.43 -0.31 22.04
N ASN A 152 -3.53 0.26 23.24
CA ASN A 152 -2.54 0.11 24.32
C ASN A 152 -1.06 0.32 23.91
N GLN A 153 -0.79 1.33 23.06
CA GLN A 153 0.55 1.69 22.59
C GLN A 153 1.32 0.59 21.83
N LYS A 154 0.68 -0.48 21.35
CA LYS A 154 1.36 -1.56 20.59
C LYS A 154 1.26 -1.42 19.07
N ALA A 155 0.42 -0.49 18.59
CA ALA A 155 0.23 -0.27 17.17
C ALA A 155 1.55 0.13 16.48
N LEU A 156 1.80 -0.44 15.31
CA LEU A 156 2.76 0.10 14.35
C LEU A 156 2.10 1.24 13.60
N ILE A 157 0.88 0.99 13.12
CA ILE A 157 0.08 1.91 12.32
C ILE A 157 -1.36 1.85 12.82
N ALA A 158 -1.99 3.01 12.99
CA ALA A 158 -3.37 3.14 13.41
C ALA A 158 -4.09 4.21 12.62
N HIS A 159 -5.37 3.99 12.30
CA HIS A 159 -6.22 5.03 11.72
C HIS A 159 -6.39 6.18 12.74
N SER A 160 -6.20 7.40 12.26
CA SER A 160 -6.27 8.64 13.03
C SER A 160 -7.24 9.58 12.34
N PRO A 161 -8.54 9.54 12.70
CA PRO A 161 -9.51 10.42 12.07
C PRO A 161 -9.10 11.86 12.34
N HIS A 162 -8.86 12.65 11.28
CA HIS A 162 -8.61 14.08 11.42
C HIS A 162 -9.82 14.75 12.08
N ILE A 163 -9.68 15.10 13.36
CA ILE A 163 -10.62 15.98 14.05
C ILE A 163 -10.16 17.41 13.74
N PHE A 164 -10.72 18.02 12.70
CA PHE A 164 -10.56 19.44 12.49
C PHE A 164 -11.37 20.17 13.58
N SER A 165 -10.73 20.57 14.68
CA SER A 165 -11.28 21.63 15.52
C SER A 165 -10.93 22.96 14.87
N LEU A 166 -11.94 23.62 14.30
CA LEU A 166 -11.85 25.03 14.01
C LEU A 166 -12.12 25.76 15.33
N ASP A 167 -11.05 25.98 16.10
CA ASP A 167 -11.10 26.91 17.22
C ASP A 167 -11.09 28.32 16.62
N TRP A 168 -12.27 28.95 16.57
CA TRP A 168 -12.45 30.38 16.27
C TRP A 168 -12.53 31.19 17.56
#